data_AF-D0UKC8-F1
#
_entry.id   AF-D0UKC8-F1
#
_cell.length_a   1.000
_cell.length_b   1.000
_cell.length_c   1.000
_cell.angle_alpha   90.00
_cell.angle_beta   90.00
_cell.angle_gamma   90.00
#
_symmetry.space_group_name_H-M   'P 1'
#
loop_
_entity.id
_entity.type
_entity.pdbx_description
1 polymer ?
#
loop_
_entity_poly.entity_id
_entity_poly.type
_entity_poly.pdbx_seq_one_letter_code
_entity_poly.pdbx_strand_id
1 'polypeptide(L)'
;LVHGDVFRPPRKGMLLSVLLGSGVQVFFMSLITLFFACLGFLSPANRGALMTCAMVLYVCLGTPAGYVAARIYKGFGGEKWKSNVLLTALLCPGVVFSVFFVMNLILWAKRSSAAIPFTTLLALLALWFGISLPLTFVGAYFGFKKRMIEHPVRTNQIPRQIPEQSIYTQPIPGIIMGGILPFGCIFIQLFFILNSIWSSQT
;
A
#
# COMPACT_ATOMS: atom_id res chain seq x y z
N LEU A 1 -12.54 32.15 -3.74
CA LEU A 1 -11.13 32.31 -4.16
C LEU A 1 -10.32 31.00 -4.10
N VAL A 2 -10.29 30.25 -2.98
CA VAL A 2 -9.47 29.01 -2.87
C VAL A 2 -10.07 27.80 -3.62
N HIS A 3 -11.38 27.79 -3.85
CA HIS A 3 -12.11 26.68 -4.51
C HIS A 3 -11.60 26.30 -5.92
N GLY A 4 -10.96 27.23 -6.63
CA GLY A 4 -10.41 27.01 -7.98
C GLY A 4 -9.07 26.26 -7.99
N ASP A 5 -8.41 26.11 -6.84
CA ASP A 5 -7.10 25.46 -6.72
C ASP A 5 -7.18 24.06 -6.08
N VAL A 6 -8.27 23.74 -5.34
CA VAL A 6 -8.44 22.49 -4.58
C VAL A 6 -8.50 21.24 -5.48
N PHE A 7 -9.19 21.33 -6.62
CA PHE A 7 -9.40 20.19 -7.53
C PHE A 7 -8.38 20.12 -8.67
N ARG A 8 -7.30 20.90 -8.58
CA ARG A 8 -6.24 20.86 -9.59
C ARG A 8 -5.54 19.49 -9.54
N PRO A 9 -5.28 18.86 -10.70
CA PRO A 9 -4.53 17.61 -10.71
C PRO A 9 -3.14 17.82 -10.08
N PRO A 10 -2.72 16.96 -9.15
CA PRO A 10 -1.43 17.09 -8.49
C PRO A 10 -0.28 16.82 -9.46
N ARG A 11 0.86 17.49 -9.24
CA ARG A 11 2.09 17.34 -10.07
C ARG A 11 2.54 15.88 -10.25
N LYS A 12 2.34 15.03 -9.23
CA LYS A 12 2.65 13.60 -9.23
C LYS A 12 1.39 12.73 -9.13
N GLY A 13 0.36 13.03 -9.90
CA GLY A 13 -0.93 12.34 -9.83
C GLY A 13 -0.89 10.83 -10.06
N MET A 14 0.03 10.34 -10.90
CA MET A 14 0.22 8.90 -11.12
C MET A 14 0.75 8.19 -9.87
N LEU A 15 1.71 8.79 -9.16
CA LEU A 15 2.27 8.18 -7.94
C LEU A 15 1.22 8.19 -6.82
N LEU A 16 0.48 9.29 -6.70
CA LEU A 16 -0.57 9.42 -5.68
C LEU A 16 -1.70 8.41 -5.90
N SER A 17 -2.17 8.23 -7.13
CA SER A 17 -3.22 7.23 -7.44
C SER A 17 -2.76 5.81 -7.13
N VAL A 18 -1.50 5.48 -7.45
CA VAL A 18 -0.89 4.18 -7.13
C VAL A 18 -0.84 3.94 -5.62
N LEU A 19 -0.27 4.88 -4.86
CA LEU A 19 -0.15 4.76 -3.40
C LEU A 19 -1.52 4.64 -2.72
N LEU A 20 -2.51 5.38 -3.22
CA LEU A 20 -3.88 5.29 -2.72
C LEU A 20 -4.52 3.93 -3.01
N GLY A 21 -4.34 3.39 -4.23
CA GLY A 21 -4.82 2.05 -4.58
C GLY A 21 -4.22 0.97 -3.68
N SER A 22 -2.90 0.99 -3.49
CA SER A 22 -2.21 0.07 -2.58
C SER A 22 -2.63 0.26 -1.11
N GLY A 23 -2.87 1.51 -0.69
CA GLY A 23 -3.38 1.82 0.65
C GLY A 23 -4.77 1.23 0.89
N VAL A 24 -5.68 1.35 -0.08
CA VAL A 24 -7.02 0.74 -0.01
C VAL A 24 -6.95 -0.78 0.07
N GLN A 25 -6.05 -1.40 -0.69
CA GLN A 25 -5.83 -2.86 -0.63
C GLN A 25 -5.42 -3.32 0.76
N VAL A 26 -4.43 -2.67 1.36
CA VAL A 26 -3.95 -2.99 2.71
C VAL A 26 -5.02 -2.70 3.76
N PHE A 27 -5.77 -1.61 3.62
CA PHE A 27 -6.86 -1.26 4.52
C PHE A 27 -7.95 -2.35 4.54
N PHE A 28 -8.48 -2.74 3.39
CA PHE A 28 -9.48 -3.81 3.32
C PHE A 28 -8.93 -5.16 3.77
N MET A 29 -7.69 -5.48 3.42
CA MET A 29 -7.03 -6.71 3.89
C MET A 29 -6.97 -6.74 5.41
N SER A 30 -6.55 -5.63 6.04
CA SER A 30 -6.43 -5.53 7.50
C SER A 30 -7.78 -5.62 8.18
N LEU A 31 -8.82 -4.95 7.66
CA LEU A 31 -10.18 -5.03 8.20
C LEU A 31 -10.76 -6.45 8.12
N ILE A 32 -10.63 -7.11 6.97
CA ILE A 32 -11.15 -8.47 6.78
C ILE A 32 -10.39 -9.45 7.67
N THR A 33 -9.06 -9.33 7.76
CA THR A 33 -8.25 -10.19 8.63
C THR A 33 -8.61 -9.99 10.10
N LEU A 34 -8.78 -8.74 10.53
CA LEU A 34 -9.18 -8.41 11.90
C LEU A 34 -10.56 -8.98 12.24
N PHE A 35 -11.52 -8.86 11.32
CA PHE A 35 -12.86 -9.43 11.50
C PHE A 35 -12.81 -10.95 11.75
N PHE A 36 -12.07 -11.70 10.92
CA PHE A 36 -11.91 -13.16 11.12
C PHE A 36 -11.10 -13.51 12.37
N ALA A 37 -10.14 -12.67 12.77
CA ALA A 37 -9.41 -12.84 14.01
C ALA A 37 -10.32 -12.64 15.24
N CYS A 38 -11.19 -11.62 15.23
CA CYS A 38 -12.15 -11.36 16.32
C CYS A 38 -13.20 -12.47 16.48
N LEU A 39 -13.58 -13.16 15.41
CA LEU A 39 -14.49 -14.33 15.47
C LEU A 39 -13.81 -15.62 15.96
N GLY A 40 -12.50 -15.59 16.24
CA GLY A 40 -11.75 -16.76 16.73
C GLY A 40 -11.34 -17.77 15.65
N PHE A 41 -11.74 -17.58 14.39
CA PHE A 41 -11.35 -18.47 13.28
C PHE A 41 -9.85 -18.39 12.96
N LEU A 42 -9.21 -17.25 13.25
CA LEU A 42 -7.78 -17.03 13.11
C LEU A 42 -7.15 -16.78 14.48
N SER A 43 -7.22 -17.78 15.37
CA SER A 43 -6.57 -17.68 16.69
C SER A 43 -5.05 -17.46 16.53
N PRO A 44 -4.43 -16.53 17.30
CA PRO A 44 -2.98 -16.31 17.32
C PRO A 44 -2.15 -17.57 17.65
N ALA A 45 -2.79 -18.62 18.18
CA ALA A 45 -2.18 -19.92 18.42
C ALA A 45 -1.73 -20.60 17.11
N ASN A 46 -2.43 -20.38 15.99
CA ASN A 46 -2.05 -20.88 14.67
C ASN A 46 -1.33 -19.80 13.85
N ARG A 47 -0.15 -19.36 14.31
CA ARG A 47 0.62 -18.26 13.70
C ARG A 47 0.78 -18.37 12.17
N GLY A 48 0.91 -19.58 11.64
CA GLY A 48 1.03 -19.82 10.19
C GLY A 48 -0.27 -19.59 9.40
N ALA A 49 -1.43 -19.88 9.99
CA ALA A 49 -2.72 -19.74 9.32
C ALA A 49 -3.10 -18.27 9.10
N LEU A 50 -2.84 -17.41 10.09
CA LEU A 50 -3.12 -15.97 9.99
C LEU A 50 -2.26 -15.31 8.90
N MET A 51 -0.96 -15.61 8.86
CA MET A 51 -0.05 -15.08 7.83
C MET A 51 -0.43 -15.54 6.42
N THR A 52 -0.79 -16.82 6.29
CA THR A 52 -1.23 -17.38 4.99
C THR A 52 -2.55 -16.75 4.55
N CYS A 53 -3.52 -16.58 5.47
CA CYS A 53 -4.79 -15.92 5.19
C CYS A 53 -4.59 -14.46 4.75
N ALA A 54 -3.77 -13.70 5.48
CA ALA A 54 -3.46 -12.32 5.13
C ALA A 54 -2.82 -12.22 3.73
N MET A 55 -1.91 -13.13 3.39
CA MET A 55 -1.29 -13.18 2.06
C MET A 55 -2.31 -13.49 0.95
N VAL A 56 -3.20 -14.47 1.17
CA VAL A 56 -4.26 -14.80 0.22
C VAL A 56 -5.23 -13.64 0.04
N LEU A 57 -5.67 -13.01 1.14
CA LEU A 57 -6.53 -11.82 1.11
C LEU A 57 -5.85 -10.68 0.35
N TYR A 58 -4.57 -10.44 0.60
CA TYR A 58 -3.81 -9.41 -0.11
C TYR A 58 -3.87 -9.61 -1.63
N VAL A 59 -3.62 -10.83 -2.09
CA VAL A 59 -3.66 -11.18 -3.53
C VAL A 59 -5.05 -10.99 -4.12
N CYS A 60 -6.08 -11.50 -3.43
CA CYS A 60 -7.48 -11.42 -3.86
C CYS A 60 -7.99 -9.98 -3.90
N LEU A 61 -7.47 -9.09 -3.05
CA LEU A 61 -7.83 -7.68 -2.99
C LEU A 61 -7.06 -6.79 -3.99
N GLY A 62 -6.36 -7.39 -4.98
CA GLY A 62 -5.77 -6.63 -6.09
C GLY A 62 -6.81 -5.86 -6.92
N THR A 63 -8.03 -6.40 -7.04
CA THR A 63 -9.13 -5.77 -7.81
C THR A 63 -9.55 -4.40 -7.23
N PRO A 64 -9.86 -4.25 -5.93
CA PRO A 64 -10.05 -2.93 -5.29
C PRO A 64 -8.89 -1.97 -5.51
N ALA A 65 -7.65 -2.45 -5.42
CA ALA A 65 -6.44 -1.64 -5.58
C ALA A 65 -6.39 -0.99 -6.97
N GLY A 66 -6.51 -1.82 -8.01
CA GLY A 66 -6.52 -1.38 -9.40
C GLY A 66 -7.71 -0.47 -9.72
N TYR A 67 -8.90 -0.79 -9.19
CA TYR A 67 -10.11 0.00 -9.40
C TYR A 67 -9.97 1.42 -8.85
N VAL A 68 -9.54 1.57 -7.59
CA VAL A 68 -9.37 2.89 -6.96
C VAL A 68 -8.25 3.67 -7.64
N ALA A 69 -7.09 3.05 -7.88
CA ALA A 69 -5.98 3.70 -8.56
C ALA A 69 -6.40 4.24 -9.94
N ALA A 70 -7.09 3.43 -10.75
CA ALA A 70 -7.55 3.84 -12.08
C ALA A 70 -8.61 4.95 -12.03
N ARG A 71 -9.56 4.90 -11.09
CA ARG A 71 -10.61 5.92 -10.93
C ARG A 71 -10.02 7.28 -10.56
N ILE A 72 -9.08 7.29 -9.62
CA ILE A 72 -8.46 8.52 -9.14
C ILE A 72 -7.49 9.09 -10.18
N TYR A 73 -6.70 8.22 -10.84
CA TYR A 73 -5.84 8.62 -11.94
C TYR A 73 -6.64 9.24 -13.10
N LYS A 74 -7.79 8.63 -13.45
CA LYS A 74 -8.72 9.19 -14.43
C LYS A 74 -9.30 10.53 -13.96
N GLY A 75 -9.66 10.66 -12.68
CA GLY A 75 -10.12 11.93 -12.10
C GLY A 75 -9.11 13.07 -12.24
N PHE A 76 -7.81 12.78 -12.19
CA PHE A 76 -6.74 13.76 -12.42
C PHE A 76 -6.48 14.06 -13.91
N GLY A 77 -7.28 13.53 -14.84
CA GLY A 77 -7.07 13.71 -16.28
C GLY A 77 -5.99 12.79 -16.87
N GLY A 78 -5.59 11.73 -16.16
CA GLY A 78 -4.60 10.78 -16.64
C GLY A 78 -5.15 9.83 -17.70
N GLU A 79 -4.53 9.81 -18.89
CA GLU A 79 -4.94 8.94 -20.00
C GLU A 79 -4.18 7.60 -20.05
N LYS A 80 -2.94 7.59 -19.54
CA LYS A 80 -2.02 6.42 -19.57
C LYS A 80 -2.38 5.35 -18.52
N TRP A 81 -3.59 4.80 -18.61
CA TRP A 81 -4.12 3.86 -17.61
C TRP A 81 -3.28 2.58 -17.49
N LYS A 82 -2.78 2.02 -18.62
CA LYS A 82 -1.94 0.81 -18.60
C LYS A 82 -0.68 0.98 -17.73
N SER A 83 -0.03 2.14 -17.83
CA SER A 83 1.15 2.46 -17.03
C SER A 83 0.80 2.64 -15.55
N ASN A 84 -0.32 3.32 -15.25
CA ASN A 84 -0.80 3.46 -13.88
C ASN A 84 -1.07 2.10 -13.21
N VAL A 85 -1.69 1.17 -13.94
CA VAL A 85 -1.98 -0.18 -13.44
C VAL A 85 -0.72 -0.99 -13.19
N LEU A 86 0.20 -0.97 -14.16
CA LEU A 86 1.48 -1.64 -14.02
C LEU A 86 2.25 -1.11 -12.81
N LEU A 87 2.27 0.21 -12.63
CA LEU A 87 2.90 0.84 -11.46
C LEU A 87 2.17 0.48 -10.16
N THR A 88 0.85 0.37 -10.17
CA THR A 88 0.05 -0.06 -8.99
C THR A 88 0.39 -1.49 -8.56
N ALA A 89 0.49 -2.40 -9.54
CA ALA A 89 0.79 -3.81 -9.28
C ALA A 89 2.26 -4.06 -8.91
N LEU A 90 3.18 -3.19 -9.32
CA LEU A 90 4.62 -3.42 -9.18
C LEU A 90 5.30 -2.60 -8.08
N LEU A 91 4.88 -1.36 -7.85
CA LEU A 91 5.64 -0.43 -6.99
C LEU A 91 5.70 -0.90 -5.54
N CYS A 92 4.54 -0.97 -4.86
CA CYS A 92 4.50 -1.36 -3.46
C CYS A 92 4.93 -2.82 -3.22
N PRO A 93 4.39 -3.81 -3.96
CA PRO A 93 4.83 -5.20 -3.77
C PRO A 93 6.30 -5.40 -4.13
N GLY A 94 6.80 -4.71 -5.17
CA GLY A 94 8.20 -4.83 -5.60
C GLY A 94 9.19 -4.24 -4.60
N VAL A 95 8.87 -3.12 -3.96
CA VAL A 95 9.70 -2.57 -2.86
C VAL A 95 9.74 -3.56 -1.69
N VAL A 96 8.59 -4.09 -1.27
CA VAL A 96 8.51 -5.07 -0.18
C VAL A 96 9.28 -6.34 -0.53
N PHE A 97 9.08 -6.88 -1.73
CA PHE A 97 9.78 -8.06 -2.21
C PHE A 97 11.29 -7.84 -2.30
N SER A 98 11.75 -6.66 -2.73
CA SER A 98 13.18 -6.34 -2.82
C SER A 98 13.85 -6.33 -1.43
N VAL A 99 13.22 -5.68 -0.45
CA VAL A 99 13.72 -5.66 0.93
C VAL A 99 13.74 -7.07 1.53
N PHE A 100 12.64 -7.81 1.34
CA PHE A 100 12.52 -9.19 1.76
C PHE A 100 13.57 -10.11 1.11
N PHE A 101 13.82 -9.94 -0.19
CA PHE A 101 14.80 -10.72 -0.93
C PHE A 101 16.22 -10.46 -0.43
N VAL A 102 16.59 -9.20 -0.21
CA VAL A 102 17.90 -8.83 0.37
C VAL A 102 18.07 -9.44 1.76
N MET A 103 17.04 -9.36 2.61
CA MET A 103 17.04 -10.02 3.92
C MET A 103 17.22 -11.54 3.80
N ASN A 104 16.52 -12.17 2.85
CA ASN A 104 16.63 -13.61 2.63
C ASN A 104 18.02 -14.03 2.13
N LEU A 105 18.68 -13.21 1.29
CA LEU A 105 20.07 -13.46 0.87
C LEU A 105 21.04 -13.49 2.06
N ILE A 106 20.87 -12.57 3.02
CA ILE A 106 21.68 -12.54 4.25
C ILE A 106 21.43 -13.81 5.08
N LEU A 107 20.17 -14.25 5.20
CA LEU A 107 19.81 -15.46 5.94
C LEU A 107 20.40 -16.73 5.30
N TRP A 108 20.40 -16.82 3.96
CA TRP A 108 21.08 -17.90 3.25
C TRP A 108 22.59 -17.89 3.48
N ALA A 109 23.23 -16.71 3.42
CA ALA A 109 24.66 -16.57 3.68
C ALA A 109 25.06 -17.06 5.09
N LYS A 110 24.17 -16.85 6.07
CA LYS A 110 24.34 -17.32 7.46
C LYS A 110 23.87 -18.76 7.70
N ARG A 111 23.39 -19.47 6.67
CA ARG A 111 22.78 -20.82 6.78
C ARG A 111 21.71 -20.88 7.89
N SER A 112 20.93 -19.83 8.05
CA SER A 112 19.87 -19.77 9.06
C SER A 112 18.71 -20.70 8.67
N SER A 113 18.13 -21.40 9.63
CA SER A 113 16.91 -22.21 9.44
C SER A 113 15.68 -21.35 9.12
N ALA A 114 15.75 -20.03 9.40
CA ALA A 114 14.71 -19.07 9.02
C ALA A 114 14.80 -18.64 7.55
N ALA A 115 15.82 -19.05 6.80
CA ALA A 115 15.96 -18.69 5.40
C ALA A 115 14.89 -19.40 4.56
N ILE A 116 14.21 -18.63 3.72
CA ILE A 116 13.10 -19.12 2.93
C ILE A 116 13.66 -19.84 1.69
N PRO A 117 13.22 -21.08 1.40
CA PRO A 117 13.77 -21.85 0.30
C PRO A 117 13.45 -21.22 -1.06
N PHE A 118 14.27 -21.52 -2.07
CA PHE A 118 14.10 -20.97 -3.41
C PHE A 118 12.71 -21.28 -4.00
N THR A 119 12.18 -22.48 -3.74
CA THR A 119 10.86 -22.90 -4.21
C THR A 119 9.74 -21.98 -3.71
N THR A 120 9.79 -21.57 -2.44
CA THR A 120 8.79 -20.64 -1.88
C THR A 120 8.92 -19.24 -2.45
N LEU A 121 10.13 -18.77 -2.80
CA LEU A 121 10.30 -17.51 -3.53
C LEU A 121 9.64 -17.56 -4.90
N LEU A 122 9.84 -18.67 -5.63
CA LEU A 122 9.21 -18.87 -6.92
C LEU A 122 7.67 -18.93 -6.80
N ALA A 123 7.14 -19.58 -5.76
CA ALA A 123 5.71 -19.61 -5.49
C ALA A 123 5.13 -18.20 -5.21
N LEU A 124 5.84 -17.37 -4.42
CA LEU A 124 5.44 -15.98 -4.16
C LEU A 124 5.42 -15.15 -5.45
N LEU A 125 6.45 -15.29 -6.30
CA LEU A 125 6.49 -14.63 -7.60
C LEU A 125 5.35 -15.11 -8.51
N ALA A 126 5.09 -16.41 -8.57
CA ALA A 126 4.00 -16.97 -9.36
C ALA A 126 2.62 -16.44 -8.90
N LEU A 127 2.42 -16.34 -7.60
CA LEU A 127 1.19 -15.79 -7.00
C LEU A 127 1.06 -14.27 -7.24
N TRP A 128 2.16 -13.53 -7.19
CA TRP A 128 2.18 -12.09 -7.51
C TRP A 128 1.89 -11.83 -8.99
N PHE A 129 2.68 -12.41 -9.90
CA PHE A 129 2.54 -12.16 -11.35
C PHE A 129 1.37 -12.91 -11.97
N GLY A 130 1.04 -14.10 -11.48
CA GLY A 130 -0.01 -14.96 -12.03
C GLY A 130 -1.42 -14.66 -11.51
N ILE A 131 -1.57 -14.09 -10.31
CA ILE A 131 -2.89 -13.80 -9.72
C ILE A 131 -3.04 -12.32 -9.40
N SER A 132 -2.16 -11.75 -8.57
CA SER A 132 -2.35 -10.38 -8.07
C SER A 132 -2.28 -9.33 -9.19
N LEU A 133 -1.31 -9.45 -10.10
CA LEU A 133 -1.15 -8.56 -11.25
C LEU A 133 -2.37 -8.58 -12.19
N PRO A 134 -2.86 -9.73 -12.68
CA PRO A 134 -4.05 -9.75 -13.53
C PRO A 134 -5.31 -9.27 -12.79
N LEU A 135 -5.52 -9.61 -11.52
CA LEU A 135 -6.65 -9.07 -10.73
C LEU A 135 -6.61 -7.53 -10.64
N THR A 136 -5.42 -6.97 -10.41
CA THR A 136 -5.23 -5.51 -10.40
C THR A 136 -5.56 -4.90 -11.76
N PHE A 137 -5.19 -5.58 -12.85
CA PHE A 137 -5.54 -5.18 -14.21
C PHE A 137 -7.05 -5.19 -14.47
N VAL A 138 -7.73 -6.25 -14.04
CA VAL A 138 -9.19 -6.37 -14.14
C VAL A 138 -9.89 -5.25 -13.38
N GLY A 139 -9.50 -5.03 -12.12
CA GLY A 139 -10.06 -3.95 -11.29
C GLY A 139 -9.88 -2.58 -11.93
N ALA A 140 -8.69 -2.31 -12.45
CA ALA A 140 -8.39 -1.06 -13.11
C ALA A 140 -9.12 -0.87 -14.45
N TYR A 141 -9.30 -1.93 -15.23
CA TYR A 141 -10.09 -1.88 -16.46
C TYR A 141 -11.53 -1.44 -16.17
N PHE A 142 -12.17 -2.05 -15.15
CA PHE A 142 -13.51 -1.63 -14.70
C PHE A 142 -13.51 -0.22 -14.10
N GLY A 143 -12.45 0.15 -13.38
CA GLY A 143 -12.27 1.50 -12.84
C GLY A 143 -12.22 2.55 -13.95
N PHE A 144 -11.40 2.31 -14.98
CA PHE A 144 -11.20 3.27 -16.07
C PHE A 144 -12.40 3.35 -17.02
N LYS A 145 -13.21 2.29 -17.15
CA LYS A 145 -14.44 2.29 -17.94
C LYS A 145 -15.53 3.19 -17.35
N LYS A 146 -15.57 3.40 -16.03
CA LYS A 146 -16.56 4.26 -15.38
C LYS A 146 -16.33 5.74 -15.71
N ARG A 147 -17.39 6.55 -15.60
CA ARG A 147 -17.33 8.01 -15.82
C ARG A 147 -16.29 8.63 -14.89
N MET A 148 -15.60 9.63 -15.44
CA MET A 148 -14.66 10.46 -14.68
C MET A 148 -15.37 11.06 -13.46
N ILE A 149 -14.66 11.19 -12.35
CA ILE A 149 -15.19 11.88 -11.17
C ILE A 149 -15.27 13.37 -11.54
N GLU A 150 -16.47 13.92 -11.58
CA GLU A 150 -16.68 15.33 -11.90
C GLU A 150 -16.46 16.18 -10.66
N HIS A 151 -15.63 17.20 -10.80
CA HIS A 151 -15.39 18.15 -9.73
C HIS A 151 -16.47 19.24 -9.76
N PRO A 152 -17.02 19.63 -8.60
CA PRO A 152 -18.11 20.60 -8.52
C PRO A 152 -17.72 22.02 -8.95
N VAL A 153 -16.43 22.26 -9.22
CA VAL A 153 -15.89 23.58 -9.54
C VAL A 153 -14.87 23.45 -10.68
N ARG A 154 -14.90 24.41 -11.60
CA ARG A 154 -13.84 24.56 -12.61
C ARG A 154 -12.57 25.07 -11.93
N THR A 155 -11.45 24.44 -12.26
CA THR A 155 -10.14 24.81 -11.73
C THR A 155 -9.54 25.98 -12.50
N ASN A 156 -8.78 26.83 -11.80
CA ASN A 156 -8.02 27.89 -12.45
C ASN A 156 -6.83 27.28 -13.22
N GLN A 157 -6.50 27.82 -14.40
CA GLN A 157 -5.37 27.36 -15.23
C GLN A 157 -4.01 27.81 -14.67
N ILE A 158 -3.93 29.01 -14.09
CA ILE A 158 -2.70 29.56 -13.54
C ILE A 158 -2.64 29.28 -12.03
N PRO A 159 -1.59 28.59 -11.53
CA PRO A 159 -1.44 28.36 -10.09
C PRO A 159 -1.19 29.70 -9.40
N ARG A 160 -1.88 29.94 -8.30
CA ARG A 160 -1.61 31.12 -7.48
C ARG A 160 -0.18 31.04 -6.93
N GLN A 161 0.51 32.18 -6.89
CA GLN A 161 1.80 32.28 -6.18
C GLN A 161 1.56 31.97 -4.70
N ILE A 162 2.26 30.94 -4.19
CA ILE A 162 2.21 30.55 -2.79
C ILE A 162 3.21 31.44 -2.04
N PRO A 163 2.81 32.18 -0.98
CA PRO A 163 3.75 32.96 -0.19
C PRO A 163 4.78 32.05 0.48
N GLU A 164 5.94 32.60 0.86
CA GLU A 164 6.96 31.83 1.55
C GLU A 164 6.41 31.20 2.83
N GLN A 165 6.47 29.87 2.92
CA GLN A 165 5.97 29.11 4.04
C GLN A 165 6.98 29.12 5.18
N SER A 166 6.50 29.30 6.42
CA SER A 166 7.36 29.11 7.60
C SER A 166 7.90 27.67 7.63
N ILE A 167 9.03 27.47 8.32
CA ILE A 167 9.71 26.18 8.40
C ILE A 167 8.75 25.04 8.80
N TYR A 168 7.83 25.27 9.75
CA TYR A 168 6.88 24.27 10.22
C TYR A 168 5.80 23.89 9.19
N THR A 169 5.49 24.78 8.26
CA THR A 169 4.47 24.58 7.21
C THR A 169 5.06 23.94 5.96
N GLN A 170 6.38 23.80 5.88
CA GLN A 170 7.04 23.12 4.79
C GLN A 170 6.77 21.60 4.82
N PRO A 171 6.74 20.93 3.66
CA PRO A 171 6.36 19.53 3.56
C PRO A 171 7.25 18.58 4.36
N ILE A 172 8.57 18.80 4.40
CA ILE A 172 9.50 17.89 5.11
C ILE A 172 9.32 17.99 6.63
N PRO A 173 9.40 19.18 7.27
CA PRO A 173 9.15 19.30 8.71
C PRO A 173 7.74 18.86 9.11
N GLY A 174 6.73 19.15 8.27
CA GLY A 174 5.35 18.70 8.51
C GLY A 174 5.21 17.18 8.52
N ILE A 175 5.88 16.46 7.61
CA ILE A 175 5.89 14.99 7.59
C ILE A 175 6.54 14.43 8.86
N ILE A 176 7.66 15.01 9.32
CA ILE A 176 8.36 14.55 10.53
C ILE A 176 7.51 14.78 11.77
N MET A 177 6.95 15.99 11.93
CA MET A 177 6.13 16.35 13.09
C MET A 177 4.84 15.53 13.14
N GLY A 178 4.16 15.37 12.00
CA GLY A 178 2.96 14.53 11.92
C GLY A 178 3.23 13.04 12.11
N GLY A 179 4.43 12.57 11.73
CA GLY A 179 4.84 11.17 11.84
C GLY A 179 5.27 10.76 13.25
N ILE A 180 5.66 11.69 14.11
CA ILE A 180 6.22 11.38 15.44
C ILE A 180 5.20 10.70 16.36
N LEU A 181 3.94 11.13 16.32
CA LEU A 181 2.86 10.57 17.13
C LEU A 181 2.50 9.12 16.73
N PRO A 182 2.18 8.81 15.46
CA PRO A 182 1.93 7.43 15.05
C PRO A 182 3.17 6.55 15.21
N PHE A 183 4.38 7.10 15.00
CA PHE A 183 5.63 6.37 15.29
C PHE A 183 5.73 5.98 16.76
N GLY A 184 5.51 6.92 17.69
CA GLY A 184 5.55 6.64 19.13
C GLY A 184 4.52 5.58 19.56
N CYS A 185 3.30 5.66 19.04
CA CYS A 185 2.24 4.68 19.31
C CYS A 185 2.64 3.27 18.83
N ILE A 186 3.10 3.15 17.58
CA ILE A 186 3.52 1.86 17.01
C ILE A 186 4.77 1.32 17.72
N PHE A 187 5.73 2.19 18.06
CA PHE A 187 6.97 1.83 18.73
C PHE A 187 6.71 1.19 20.10
N ILE A 188 5.84 1.80 20.91
CA ILE A 188 5.46 1.25 22.23
C ILE A 188 4.79 -0.12 22.05
N GLN A 189 3.88 -0.25 21.08
CA GLN A 189 3.21 -1.52 20.81
C GLN A 189 4.21 -2.61 20.37
N LEU A 190 5.13 -2.28 19.46
CA LEU A 190 6.18 -3.18 19.00
C LEU A 190 7.11 -3.59 20.15
N PHE A 191 7.44 -2.67 21.06
CA PHE A 191 8.25 -2.97 22.24
C PHE A 191 7.57 -4.02 23.12
N PHE A 192 6.27 -3.89 23.41
CA PHE A 192 5.52 -4.91 24.15
C PHE A 192 5.46 -6.26 23.42
N ILE A 193 5.23 -6.25 22.11
CA ILE A 193 5.20 -7.46 21.29
C ILE A 193 6.56 -8.17 21.33
N LEU A 194 7.65 -7.44 21.08
CA LEU A 194 9.00 -8.00 21.10
C LEU A 194 9.36 -8.56 22.48
N ASN A 195 9.05 -7.83 23.56
CA ASN A 195 9.27 -8.32 24.92
C ASN A 195 8.45 -9.58 25.20
N SER A 196 7.18 -9.65 24.81
CA SER A 196 6.36 -10.86 25.01
C SER A 196 6.89 -12.08 24.25
N ILE A 197 7.46 -11.90 23.04
CA ILE A 197 8.04 -12.97 22.24
C ILE A 197 9.34 -13.47 22.88
N TRP A 198 10.25 -12.54 23.24
CA TRP A 198 11.58 -12.89 23.75
C TRP A 198 11.64 -13.19 25.25
N SER A 199 10.68 -12.72 26.05
CA SER A 199 10.61 -13.02 27.50
C SER A 199 10.12 -14.44 27.79
N SER A 200 9.60 -15.17 26.81
CA SER A 200 9.15 -16.56 26.97
C SER A 200 10.28 -17.60 26.94
N GLN A 201 11.54 -17.17 26.94
CA GLN A 201 12.75 -18.01 26.84
C GLN A 201 13.60 -18.06 28.14
N THR A 202 13.06 -17.61 29.27
CA THR A 202 13.64 -17.79 30.62
C THR A 202 12.62 -18.44 31.52
#